data_AF-A0A973UIR0-F1
#
_entry.id   AF-A0A973UIR0-F1
#
_cell.length_a   1.000
_cell.length_b   1.000
_cell.length_c   1.000
_cell.angle_alpha   90.00
_cell.angle_beta   90.00
_cell.angle_gamma   90.00
#
_symmetry.space_group_name_H-M   'P 1'
#
loop_
_entity.id
_entity.type
_entity.pdbx_description
1 polymer ?
#
loop_
_entity_poly.entity_id
_entity_poly.type
_entity_poly.pdbx_seq_one_letter_code
_entity_poly.pdbx_strand_id
1 'polypeptide(L)'
;MNSDLNQTSSDGTPAYVVGLDAGGTRTRAVVAPVGEGEPVGDGVSGPGNALTVPGPRLAAHLAEALARAVPEALRGRVVAVAGGFAGRSEE
;
A
#
# COMPACT_ATOMS: atom_id res chain seq x y z
N MET A 1 -31.89 -15.14 -28.62
CA MET A 1 -31.19 -13.86 -28.87
C MET A 1 -30.31 -13.64 -27.67
N ASN A 2 -29.04 -14.02 -27.77
CA ASN A 2 -28.06 -14.02 -26.68
C ASN A 2 -27.40 -12.64 -26.61
N SER A 3 -27.42 -12.03 -25.42
CA SER A 3 -26.67 -10.81 -25.12
C SER A 3 -26.06 -10.91 -23.73
N ASP A 4 -25.16 -11.88 -23.51
CA ASP A 4 -24.38 -12.04 -22.26
C ASP A 4 -22.86 -11.87 -22.50
N LEU A 5 -22.46 -11.25 -23.62
CA LEU A 5 -21.06 -11.09 -24.02
C LEU A 5 -20.63 -9.63 -23.94
N ASN A 6 -20.54 -9.08 -22.73
CA ASN A 6 -19.50 -8.10 -22.41
C ASN A 6 -19.31 -7.89 -20.90
N GLN A 7 -19.09 -8.96 -20.13
CA GLN A 7 -18.36 -8.78 -18.88
C GLN A 7 -16.90 -8.57 -19.27
N THR A 8 -16.53 -7.30 -19.37
CA THR A 8 -15.20 -6.79 -19.66
C THR A 8 -14.17 -7.60 -18.88
N SER A 9 -13.29 -8.22 -19.66
CA SER A 9 -12.18 -9.04 -19.24
C SER A 9 -11.23 -8.25 -18.34
N SER A 10 -11.49 -8.24 -17.03
CA SER A 10 -10.37 -8.16 -16.09
C SER A 10 -9.66 -9.49 -16.23
N ASP A 11 -8.47 -9.52 -16.85
CA ASP A 11 -7.56 -10.67 -16.78
C ASP A 11 -7.66 -11.23 -15.36
N GLY A 12 -8.07 -12.49 -15.18
CA GLY A 12 -8.51 -13.09 -13.91
C GLY A 12 -7.41 -13.21 -12.83
N THR A 13 -6.37 -12.41 -12.93
CA THR A 13 -5.28 -12.22 -12.01
C THR A 13 -5.69 -11.19 -10.95
N PRO A 14 -5.87 -11.58 -9.67
CA PRO A 14 -6.23 -10.64 -8.60
C PRO A 14 -5.30 -9.43 -8.53
N ALA A 15 -5.84 -8.22 -8.53
CA ALA A 15 -5.07 -7.00 -8.27
C ALA A 15 -5.00 -6.72 -6.75
N TYR A 16 -4.01 -5.94 -6.31
CA TYR A 16 -3.82 -5.61 -4.91
C TYR A 16 -3.69 -4.10 -4.69
N VAL A 17 -4.11 -3.65 -3.51
CA VAL A 17 -3.89 -2.29 -3.02
C VAL A 17 -3.07 -2.33 -1.75
N VAL A 18 -2.31 -1.26 -1.50
CA VAL A 18 -1.57 -1.10 -0.25
C VAL A 18 -2.07 0.12 0.50
N GLY A 19 -2.43 -0.06 1.77
CA GLY A 19 -2.68 1.02 2.72
C GLY A 19 -1.41 1.36 3.50
N LEU A 20 -1.10 2.64 3.63
CA LEU A 20 0.01 3.17 4.43
C LEU A 20 -0.51 4.11 5.53
N ASP A 21 -0.04 3.90 6.76
CA ASP A 21 -0.25 4.78 7.91
C ASP A 21 1.11 5.18 8.49
N ALA A 22 1.55 6.41 8.19
CA ALA A 22 2.84 6.96 8.61
C ALA A 22 2.64 7.94 9.78
N GLY A 23 2.75 7.42 11.00
CA GLY A 23 2.55 8.17 12.24
C GLY A 23 3.84 8.63 12.91
N GLY A 24 3.72 9.22 14.10
CA GLY A 24 4.86 9.78 14.85
C GLY A 24 5.89 8.76 15.35
N THR A 25 5.49 7.51 15.57
CA THR A 25 6.36 6.47 16.17
C THR A 25 6.69 5.33 15.22
N ARG A 26 5.85 5.09 14.21
CA ARG A 26 6.03 4.02 13.24
C ARG A 26 5.25 4.29 11.96
N THR A 27 5.69 3.62 10.91
CA THR A 27 5.01 3.50 9.62
C THR A 27 4.46 2.08 9.50
N ARG A 28 3.22 1.94 9.06
CA ARG A 28 2.55 0.66 8.82
C ARG A 28 2.11 0.57 7.38
N ALA A 29 2.33 -0.59 6.76
CA ALA A 29 1.84 -0.93 5.44
C ALA A 29 0.99 -2.21 5.54
N VAL A 30 -0.09 -2.28 4.79
CA VAL A 30 -0.97 -3.46 4.69
C VAL A 30 -1.35 -3.66 3.24
N VAL A 31 -1.21 -4.87 2.71
CA VAL A 31 -1.63 -5.23 1.35
C VAL A 31 -2.90 -6.07 1.38
N ALA A 32 -3.86 -5.75 0.51
CA ALA A 32 -5.15 -6.43 0.41
C ALA A 32 -5.57 -6.57 -1.06
N PRO A 33 -6.38 -7.59 -1.41
CA PRO A 33 -6.93 -7.72 -2.75
C PRO A 33 -7.84 -6.53 -3.11
N VAL A 34 -7.90 -6.18 -4.39
CA VAL A 34 -8.93 -5.29 -4.93
C VAL A 34 -10.28 -6.03 -4.87
N GLY A 35 -11.18 -5.58 -4.00
CA GLY A 35 -12.48 -6.21 -3.76
C GLY A 35 -12.62 -6.67 -2.30
N GLU A 36 -13.39 -7.73 -2.08
CA GLU A 36 -13.52 -8.35 -0.77
C GLU A 36 -12.35 -9.31 -0.49
N GLY A 37 -11.94 -9.38 0.77
CA GLY A 37 -10.91 -10.30 1.24
C GLY A 37 -10.12 -9.73 2.42
N GLU A 38 -9.42 -10.61 3.11
CA GLU A 38 -8.53 -10.23 4.21
C GLU A 38 -7.19 -9.71 3.67
N PRO A 39 -6.50 -8.86 4.44
CA PRO A 39 -5.11 -8.52 4.17
C PRO A 39 -4.23 -9.76 4.01
N VAL A 40 -3.34 -9.73 3.03
CA VAL A 40 -2.43 -10.85 2.72
C VAL A 40 -0.98 -10.59 3.15
N GLY A 41 -0.72 -9.42 3.74
CA GLY A 41 0.58 -9.06 4.31
C GLY A 41 0.54 -7.72 5.01
N ASP A 42 1.41 -7.58 6.00
CA ASP A 42 1.61 -6.36 6.77
C ASP A 42 3.11 -6.09 6.99
N GLY A 43 3.43 -4.83 7.23
CA GLY A 43 4.80 -4.38 7.41
C GLY A 43 4.86 -3.17 8.31
N VAL A 44 5.84 -3.17 9.21
CA VAL A 44 6.10 -2.05 10.12
C VAL A 44 7.55 -1.64 10.03
N SER A 45 7.79 -0.34 10.02
CA SER A 45 9.11 0.28 10.14
C SER A 45 9.03 1.53 11.04
N GLY A 46 10.12 2.28 11.11
CA GLY A 46 10.31 3.44 11.98
C GLY A 46 9.37 4.62 11.72
N PRO A 47 9.57 5.72 12.47
CA PRO A 47 8.71 6.90 12.45
C PRO A 47 8.44 7.47 11.05
N GLY A 48 7.20 7.92 10.83
CA GLY A 48 6.69 8.42 9.55
C GLY A 48 6.36 9.92 9.50
N ASN A 49 6.54 10.65 10.59
CA ASN A 49 6.22 12.08 10.65
C ASN A 49 7.31 12.93 9.97
N ALA A 50 6.93 13.61 8.87
CA ALA A 50 7.85 14.43 8.08
C ALA A 50 8.44 15.63 8.83
N LEU A 51 7.80 16.09 9.91
CA LEU A 51 8.31 17.20 10.74
C LEU A 51 9.44 16.75 11.68
N THR A 52 9.56 15.46 11.98
CA THR A 52 10.53 14.93 12.95
C THR A 52 11.53 13.96 12.34
N VAL A 53 11.27 13.47 11.13
CA VAL A 53 12.11 12.49 10.43
C VAL A 53 12.66 13.10 9.13
N PRO A 54 13.99 13.11 8.93
CA PRO A 54 14.57 13.57 7.67
C PRO A 54 14.05 12.78 6.46
N GLY A 55 13.78 13.47 5.35
CA GLY A 55 13.20 12.89 4.13
C GLY A 55 13.82 11.55 3.68
N PRO A 56 15.16 11.41 3.59
CA PRO A 56 15.77 10.13 3.20
C PRO A 56 15.49 8.98 4.18
N ARG A 57 15.42 9.27 5.48
CA ARG A 57 15.07 8.26 6.50
C ARG A 57 13.60 7.92 6.44
N LEU A 58 12.73 8.90 6.23
CA LEU A 58 11.30 8.68 6.01
C LEU A 58 11.06 7.77 4.82
N ALA A 59 11.71 8.05 3.68
CA ALA A 59 11.64 7.21 2.49
C ALA A 59 12.15 5.77 2.77
N ALA A 60 13.23 5.62 3.54
CA ALA A 60 13.73 4.31 3.93
C ALA A 60 12.73 3.53 4.80
N HIS A 61 12.08 4.18 5.78
CA HIS A 61 11.05 3.52 6.60
C HIS A 61 9.84 3.10 5.77
N LEU A 62 9.39 3.94 4.84
CA LEU A 62 8.31 3.63 3.91
C LEU A 62 8.65 2.42 3.04
N ALA A 63 9.84 2.44 2.42
CA ALA A 63 10.31 1.36 1.57
C ALA A 63 10.43 0.04 2.35
N GLU A 64 10.93 0.09 3.59
CA GLU A 64 11.02 -1.09 4.45
C GLU A 64 9.65 -1.64 4.85
N ALA A 65 8.71 -0.78 5.26
CA ALA A 65 7.36 -1.19 5.60
C ALA A 65 6.66 -1.84 4.38
N LEU A 66 6.79 -1.23 3.19
CA LEU A 66 6.25 -1.77 1.95
C LEU A 66 6.90 -3.10 1.55
N ALA A 67 8.22 -3.22 1.66
CA ALA A 67 8.95 -4.44 1.33
C ALA A 67 8.57 -5.61 2.23
N ARG A 68 8.26 -5.34 3.51
CA ARG A 68 7.75 -6.32 4.47
C ARG A 68 6.30 -6.69 4.20
N ALA A 69 5.45 -5.71 3.87
CA ALA A 69 4.03 -5.92 3.62
C ALA A 69 3.74 -6.64 2.30
N VAL A 70 4.52 -6.36 1.24
CA VAL A 70 4.21 -6.84 -0.12
C VAL A 70 5.16 -7.98 -0.52
N PRO A 71 4.70 -9.24 -0.50
CA PRO A 71 5.44 -10.37 -1.03
C PRO A 71 5.88 -10.11 -2.47
N GLU A 72 7.08 -10.57 -2.85
CA GLU A 72 7.67 -10.32 -4.16
C GLU A 72 6.75 -10.72 -5.32
N ALA A 73 6.08 -11.87 -5.18
CA ALA A 73 5.11 -12.39 -6.16
C ALA A 73 3.91 -11.46 -6.42
N LEU A 74 3.60 -10.55 -5.50
CA LEU A 74 2.46 -9.63 -5.60
C LEU A 74 2.85 -8.23 -6.09
N ARG A 75 4.15 -7.88 -6.09
CA ARG A 75 4.60 -6.50 -6.38
C ARG A 75 4.15 -5.99 -7.75
N GLY A 76 4.22 -6.83 -8.77
CA GLY A 76 3.78 -6.49 -10.13
C GLY A 76 2.26 -6.36 -10.29
N ARG A 77 1.49 -6.63 -9.24
CA ARG A 77 0.02 -6.63 -9.22
C ARG A 77 -0.55 -5.62 -8.23
N VAL A 78 0.30 -4.84 -7.57
CA VAL A 78 -0.14 -3.70 -6.76
C VAL A 78 -0.53 -2.58 -7.71
N VAL A 79 -1.81 -2.22 -7.73
CA VAL A 79 -2.36 -1.22 -8.64
C VAL A 79 -2.51 0.17 -8.02
N ALA A 80 -2.52 0.25 -6.69
CA ALA A 80 -2.57 1.52 -5.98
C ALA A 80 -1.93 1.43 -4.59
N VAL A 81 -1.41 2.58 -4.14
CA VAL A 81 -0.95 2.79 -2.76
C VAL A 81 -1.68 4.01 -2.22
N ALA A 82 -2.44 3.84 -1.14
CA ALA A 82 -3.11 4.91 -0.43
C ALA A 82 -2.39 5.17 0.90
N GLY A 83 -1.99 6.42 1.17
CA GLY A 83 -1.18 6.73 2.34
C GLY A 83 -1.66 7.94 3.13
N GLY A 84 -1.82 7.76 4.44
CA GLY A 84 -1.99 8.82 5.43
C GLY A 84 -0.65 9.15 6.10
N PHE A 85 -0.32 10.44 6.19
CA PHE A 85 0.97 10.92 6.69
C PHE A 85 0.79 12.00 7.75
N ALA A 86 1.38 11.79 8.92
CA ALA A 86 1.54 12.84 9.91
C ALA A 86 2.57 13.88 9.45
N GLY A 87 2.40 15.13 9.91
CA GLY A 87 3.34 16.20 9.63
C GLY A 87 3.18 16.83 8.24
N ARG A 88 1.99 16.75 7.65
CA ARG A 88 1.65 17.62 6.53
C ARG A 88 1.65 19.08 7.01
N SER A 89 2.51 19.89 6.42
CA SER A 89 2.43 21.34 6.49
C SER A 89 1.56 21.83 5.35
N GLU A 90 0.56 22.63 5.67
CA GLU A 90 -0.07 23.51 4.68
C GLU A 90 0.89 24.69 4.53
N GLU A 91 1.55 24.80 3.38
CA GLU A 91 2.24 26.04 3.01
C GLU A 91 1.23 27.05 2.49
#